data_AF-A0A965CP64-F1
#
_entry.id   AF-A0A965CP64-F1
#
_cell.length_a   1.000
_cell.length_b   1.000
_cell.length_c   1.000
_cell.angle_alpha   90.00
_cell.angle_beta   90.00
_cell.angle_gamma   90.00
#
_symmetry.space_group_name_H-M   'P 1'
#
loop_
_entity.id
_entity.type
_entity.pdbx_description
1 polymer ?
#
loop_
_entity_poly.entity_id
_entity_poly.type
_entity_poly.pdbx_seq_one_letter_code
_entity_poly.pdbx_strand_id
1 'polypeptide(L)'
;MKQFVSLGAALLLGSAVMAFPWSTPPCEESGTWCRNSNSGQSAFNGWQQLPTSGFGSPYHKHIAVPVEHILARPHILAGVLGLSREIEEVVELILEASSREAAADQLKSDYGLSEIQALGILDMPLEQLTVDGLEALELEYRSYVN
;
A
#
# COMPACT_ATOMS: atom_id res chain seq x y z
N MET A 1 -7.50 80.33 39.65
CA MET A 1 -6.10 80.53 40.07
C MET A 1 -5.67 79.35 40.91
N LYS A 2 -4.42 78.90 40.71
CA LYS A 2 -3.73 77.75 41.33
C LYS A 2 -4.12 76.38 40.76
N GLN A 3 -3.25 75.41 40.50
CA GLN A 3 -1.83 75.32 40.12
C GLN A 3 -1.49 73.83 40.26
N PHE A 4 -0.72 73.26 39.31
CA PHE A 4 0.16 72.08 39.50
C PHE A 4 -0.55 70.73 39.81
N VAL A 5 -0.09 69.53 39.42
CA VAL A 5 1.19 69.04 38.93
C VAL A 5 0.96 67.69 38.22
N SER A 6 1.82 67.41 37.25
CA SER A 6 2.01 66.12 36.59
C SER A 6 2.32 64.99 37.59
N LEU A 7 1.61 63.87 37.51
CA LEU A 7 2.16 62.56 37.89
C LEU A 7 1.53 61.47 37.01
N GLY A 8 2.39 60.68 36.39
CA GLY A 8 2.04 59.76 35.33
C GLY A 8 1.18 58.57 35.74
N ALA A 9 0.54 58.00 34.75
CA ALA A 9 0.13 56.61 34.75
C ALA A 9 0.25 56.11 33.31
N ALA A 10 1.16 55.16 33.09
CA ALA A 10 1.28 54.41 31.86
C ALA A 10 -0.05 53.70 31.57
N LEU A 11 -0.82 54.20 30.60
CA LEU A 11 -1.92 53.46 30.02
C LEU A 11 -1.36 52.58 28.92
N LEU A 12 -0.90 51.39 29.32
CA LEU A 12 -0.96 50.20 28.47
C LEU A 12 -2.43 49.92 28.17
N LEU A 13 -3.01 50.63 27.21
CA LEU A 13 -4.24 50.19 26.58
C LEU A 13 -3.85 49.09 25.62
N GLY A 14 -3.89 47.87 26.15
CA GLY A 14 -3.91 46.66 25.36
C GLY A 14 -5.01 46.78 24.31
N SER A 15 -4.59 46.77 23.06
CA SER A 15 -5.44 46.62 21.88
C SER A 15 -6.08 45.23 21.94
N ALA A 16 -7.11 45.05 22.76
CA ALA A 16 -8.03 43.94 22.61
C ALA A 16 -8.88 44.24 21.37
N VAL A 17 -8.32 43.92 20.20
CA VAL A 17 -9.06 43.85 18.94
C VAL A 17 -10.17 42.85 19.18
N MET A 18 -11.41 43.36 19.26
CA MET A 18 -12.62 42.54 19.34
C MET A 18 -12.60 41.54 18.18
N ALA A 19 -12.29 40.29 18.46
CA ALA A 19 -12.29 39.22 17.48
C ALA A 19 -13.74 38.96 17.07
N PHE A 20 -14.11 39.39 15.87
CA PHE A 20 -15.37 39.01 15.24
C PHE A 20 -15.41 37.46 15.09
N PRO A 21 -16.58 36.81 15.21
CA PRO A 21 -16.72 35.34 15.29
C PRO A 21 -16.26 34.54 14.06
N TRP A 22 -15.67 35.18 13.05
CA TRP A 22 -15.10 34.57 11.85
C TRP A 22 -13.61 34.92 11.64
N SER A 23 -13.00 35.67 12.55
CA SER A 23 -11.55 35.86 12.59
C SER A 23 -10.92 34.65 13.27
N THR A 24 -10.39 33.72 12.47
CA THR A 24 -9.59 32.60 12.98
C THR A 24 -8.34 33.16 13.68
N PRO A 25 -8.06 32.80 14.94
CA PRO A 25 -6.81 33.19 15.58
C PRO A 25 -5.62 32.67 14.75
N PRO A 26 -4.51 33.42 14.68
CA PRO A 26 -3.27 32.92 14.08
C PRO A 26 -2.85 31.66 14.83
N CYS A 27 -2.34 30.67 14.10
CA CYS A 27 -2.03 29.35 14.66
C CYS A 27 -1.09 29.49 15.87
N GLU A 28 -1.64 29.24 17.05
CA GLU A 28 -0.88 29.18 18.28
C GLU A 28 -0.11 27.84 18.32
N GLU A 29 1.07 27.86 18.93
CA GLU A 29 2.17 26.89 18.81
C GLU A 29 1.85 25.43 19.24
N SER A 30 0.61 25.07 19.54
CA SER A 30 0.20 23.72 19.89
C SER A 30 -0.22 22.88 18.66
N GLY A 31 0.71 22.78 17.71
CA GLY A 31 1.25 21.50 17.24
C GLY A 31 0.39 20.43 16.55
N THR A 32 -0.94 20.55 16.38
CA THR A 32 -1.69 19.53 15.63
C THR A 32 -2.75 20.14 14.73
N TRP A 33 -2.27 20.61 13.57
CA TRP A 33 -2.99 20.98 12.35
C TRP A 33 -3.89 22.23 12.38
N CYS A 34 -3.47 23.25 11.63
CA CYS A 34 -4.30 24.38 11.20
C CYS A 34 -4.08 24.64 9.69
N ARG A 35 -5.17 24.97 8.97
CA ARG A 35 -5.13 25.34 7.54
C ARG A 35 -5.87 26.67 7.38
N ASN A 36 -5.16 27.75 7.04
CA ASN A 36 -5.82 29.02 6.70
C ASN A 36 -5.96 29.12 5.17
N SER A 37 -7.11 29.58 4.71
CA SER A 37 -7.47 29.64 3.28
C SER A 37 -6.88 30.84 2.53
N ASN A 38 -6.35 31.85 3.23
CA ASN A 38 -5.96 33.13 2.61
C ASN A 38 -4.45 33.35 2.47
N SER A 39 -3.61 32.59 3.18
CA SER A 39 -2.14 32.75 3.16
C SER A 39 -1.40 31.61 2.45
N GLY A 40 -2.10 30.50 2.16
CA GLY A 40 -1.46 29.29 1.64
C GLY A 40 -0.46 28.64 2.59
N GLN A 41 -0.30 29.14 3.81
CA GLN A 41 0.61 28.59 4.81
C GLN A 41 -0.11 27.50 5.59
N SER A 42 0.35 26.27 5.44
CA SER A 42 0.16 25.21 6.43
C SER A 42 1.35 25.23 7.37
N ALA A 43 1.11 25.20 8.68
CA ALA A 43 2.15 24.87 9.66
C ALA A 43 2.51 23.38 9.52
N PHE A 44 3.23 23.04 8.45
CA PHE A 44 3.88 21.75 8.28
C PHE A 44 5.33 21.96 8.67
N ASN A 45 5.66 21.62 9.92
CA ASN A 45 7.00 21.61 10.45
C ASN A 45 7.76 20.38 9.92
N GLY A 46 7.96 20.38 8.60
CA GLY A 46 9.00 19.63 7.88
C GLY A 46 8.81 18.12 7.74
N TRP A 47 9.21 17.61 6.58
CA TRP A 47 9.41 16.18 6.29
C TRP A 47 10.52 15.53 7.16
N GLN A 48 11.08 16.26 8.14
CA GLN A 48 12.21 15.86 8.98
C GLN A 48 11.81 15.01 10.20
N GLN A 49 10.53 14.95 10.57
CA GLN A 49 10.08 14.20 11.75
C GLN A 49 9.42 12.86 11.40
N LEU A 50 9.26 12.53 10.11
CA LEU A 50 8.82 11.21 9.70
C LEU A 50 10.04 10.29 9.63
N PRO A 51 10.00 9.09 10.23
CA PRO A 51 11.12 8.17 10.15
C PRO A 51 11.38 7.88 8.66
N THR A 52 12.63 8.03 8.22
CA THR A 52 12.99 7.87 6.79
C THR A 52 12.77 6.44 6.30
N SER A 53 12.69 5.48 7.23
CA SER A 53 12.33 4.08 7.02
C SER A 53 11.21 3.61 7.96
N GLY A 54 10.51 2.54 7.61
CA GLY A 54 9.41 1.98 8.40
C GLY A 54 7.99 2.42 7.96
N PHE A 55 6.97 1.66 8.38
CA PHE A 55 5.59 1.79 7.93
C PHE A 55 5.03 3.19 8.27
N GLY A 56 4.75 4.02 7.25
CA GLY A 56 4.32 5.42 7.42
C GLY A 56 5.32 6.49 6.94
N SER A 57 6.53 6.12 6.51
CA SER A 57 7.41 7.05 5.80
C SER A 57 6.78 7.49 4.47
N PRO A 58 6.74 8.78 4.13
CA PRO A 58 6.23 9.27 2.85
C PRO A 58 7.18 8.96 1.68
N TYR A 59 8.38 8.48 1.99
CA TYR A 59 9.33 7.91 1.04
C TYR A 59 9.21 6.40 0.88
N HIS A 60 8.25 5.76 1.58
CA HIS A 60 7.76 4.49 1.07
C HIS A 60 7.03 4.80 -0.22
N LYS A 61 7.77 4.69 -1.32
CA LYS A 61 7.18 4.29 -2.58
C LYS A 61 6.29 3.13 -2.22
N HIS A 62 4.97 3.31 -2.29
CA HIS A 62 4.05 2.19 -2.32
C HIS A 62 4.48 1.39 -3.53
N ILE A 63 5.35 0.44 -3.27
CA ILE A 63 5.75 -0.63 -4.14
C ILE A 63 4.46 -1.44 -4.18
N ALA A 64 3.50 -0.98 -4.99
CA ALA A 64 2.54 -1.85 -5.64
C ALA A 64 3.35 -2.64 -6.66
N VAL A 65 4.29 -3.44 -6.16
CA VAL A 65 4.97 -4.41 -6.97
C VAL A 65 3.99 -5.56 -7.00
N PRO A 66 3.46 -5.88 -8.19
CA PRO A 66 2.55 -6.99 -8.34
C PRO A 66 3.18 -8.23 -7.70
N VAL A 67 2.38 -9.11 -7.10
CA VAL A 67 2.91 -10.26 -6.34
C VAL A 67 3.84 -11.10 -7.23
N GLU A 68 3.59 -11.15 -8.55
CA GLU A 68 4.45 -11.79 -9.54
C GLU A 68 5.90 -11.26 -9.56
N HIS A 69 6.12 -10.01 -9.13
CA HIS A 69 7.42 -9.36 -9.10
C HIS A 69 8.11 -9.40 -7.73
N ILE A 70 7.42 -9.76 -6.62
CA ILE A 70 8.02 -9.82 -5.27
C ILE A 70 8.44 -11.25 -4.92
N LEU A 71 7.68 -12.29 -5.28
CA LEU A 71 8.03 -13.69 -5.00
C LEU A 71 7.47 -14.62 -6.09
N ALA A 72 8.36 -15.16 -6.94
CA ALA A 72 7.96 -16.05 -8.04
C ALA A 72 7.31 -17.37 -7.57
N ARG A 73 7.74 -17.90 -6.41
CA ARG A 73 7.24 -19.18 -5.86
C ARG A 73 5.75 -19.16 -5.46
N PRO A 74 5.28 -18.26 -4.57
CA PRO A 74 3.85 -18.18 -4.24
C PRO A 74 2.97 -17.86 -5.44
N HIS A 75 3.49 -17.12 -6.43
CA HIS A 75 2.76 -16.83 -7.67
C HIS A 75 2.47 -18.08 -8.49
N ILE A 76 3.45 -18.98 -8.65
CA ILE A 76 3.28 -20.28 -9.30
C ILE A 76 2.31 -21.16 -8.49
N LEU A 77 2.50 -21.24 -7.17
CA LEU A 77 1.64 -22.03 -6.29
C LEU A 77 0.17 -21.57 -6.37
N ALA A 78 -0.07 -20.27 -6.46
CA ALA A 78 -1.43 -19.73 -6.64
C ALA A 78 -2.09 -20.22 -7.93
N GLY A 79 -1.33 -20.30 -9.04
CA GLY A 79 -1.84 -20.84 -10.30
C GLY A 79 -2.21 -22.31 -10.20
N VAL A 80 -1.32 -23.11 -9.60
CA VAL A 80 -1.51 -24.56 -9.43
C VAL A 80 -2.70 -24.87 -8.52
N LEU A 81 -2.76 -24.22 -7.34
CA LEU A 81 -3.83 -24.44 -6.38
C LEU A 81 -5.18 -23.95 -6.93
N GLY A 82 -5.17 -22.88 -7.73
CA GLY A 82 -6.35 -22.38 -8.43
C GLY A 82 -6.97 -23.41 -9.39
N LEU A 83 -6.13 -24.19 -10.07
CA LEU A 83 -6.53 -25.24 -11.02
C LEU A 83 -6.81 -26.60 -10.39
N SER A 84 -6.55 -26.80 -9.09
CA SER A 84 -6.67 -28.10 -8.42
C SER A 84 -8.02 -28.81 -8.60
N ARG A 85 -9.11 -28.05 -8.77
CA ARG A 85 -10.47 -28.60 -8.97
C ARG A 85 -10.77 -29.02 -10.41
N GLU A 86 -9.97 -28.57 -11.36
CA GLU A 86 -10.14 -28.78 -12.81
C GLU A 86 -8.90 -29.50 -13.40
N ILE A 87 -8.11 -30.16 -12.54
CA ILE A 87 -6.81 -30.73 -12.92
C ILE A 87 -6.91 -31.79 -14.02
N GLU A 88 -8.02 -32.53 -14.09
CA GLU A 88 -8.27 -33.51 -15.15
C GLU A 88 -8.35 -32.85 -16.53
N GLU A 89 -9.10 -31.74 -16.62
CA GLU A 89 -9.30 -30.97 -17.85
C GLU A 89 -8.01 -30.25 -18.28
N VAL A 90 -7.24 -29.76 -17.30
CA VAL A 90 -5.91 -29.16 -17.51
C VAL A 90 -4.92 -30.19 -18.06
N VAL A 91 -4.90 -31.41 -17.51
CA VAL A 91 -4.02 -32.48 -17.99
C VAL A 91 -4.42 -32.92 -19.40
N GLU A 92 -5.72 -33.04 -19.69
CA GLU A 92 -6.21 -33.36 -21.04
C GLU A 92 -5.75 -32.31 -22.06
N LEU A 93 -5.92 -31.02 -21.75
CA LEU A 93 -5.44 -29.92 -22.58
C LEU A 93 -3.92 -30.02 -22.85
N ILE A 94 -3.12 -30.31 -21.81
CA ILE A 94 -1.66 -30.47 -21.96
C ILE A 94 -1.31 -31.67 -22.86
N LEU A 95 -2.08 -32.75 -22.79
CA LEU A 95 -1.87 -33.94 -23.62
C LEU A 95 -2.29 -33.73 -25.09
N GLU A 96 -3.29 -32.89 -25.34
CA GLU A 96 -3.76 -32.55 -26.69
C GLU A 96 -2.86 -31.51 -27.39
N ALA A 97 -2.11 -30.72 -26.62
CA ALA A 97 -1.25 -29.68 -27.14
C ALA A 97 -0.10 -30.24 -28.00
N SER A 98 0.17 -29.58 -29.14
CA SER A 98 1.20 -30.02 -30.09
C SER A 98 2.64 -29.76 -29.64
N SER A 99 2.86 -28.80 -28.74
CA SER A 99 4.17 -28.47 -28.18
C SER A 99 4.03 -27.87 -26.78
N ARG A 100 5.15 -27.78 -26.07
CA ARG A 100 5.21 -27.17 -24.74
C ARG A 100 4.78 -25.69 -24.76
N GLU A 101 5.20 -24.96 -25.79
CA GLU A 101 4.82 -23.56 -25.99
C GLU A 101 3.32 -23.43 -26.30
N ALA A 102 2.78 -24.32 -27.14
CA ALA A 102 1.35 -24.34 -27.46
C ALA A 102 0.50 -24.63 -26.21
N ALA A 103 0.93 -25.56 -25.36
CA ALA A 103 0.27 -25.84 -24.08
C ALA A 103 0.30 -24.62 -23.15
N ALA A 104 1.46 -23.95 -23.04
CA ALA A 104 1.59 -22.76 -22.21
C ALA A 104 0.66 -21.64 -22.68
N ASP A 105 0.60 -21.38 -23.99
CA ASP A 105 -0.28 -20.36 -24.56
C ASP A 105 -1.77 -20.68 -24.39
N GLN A 106 -2.16 -21.94 -24.51
CA GLN A 106 -3.54 -22.38 -24.21
C GLN A 106 -3.89 -22.21 -22.73
N LEU A 107 -3.01 -22.65 -21.81
CA LEU A 107 -3.21 -22.46 -20.36
C LEU A 107 -3.36 -20.99 -19.98
N LYS A 108 -2.60 -20.09 -20.62
CA LYS A 108 -2.74 -18.63 -20.44
C LYS A 108 -4.07 -18.10 -20.97
N SER A 109 -4.47 -18.54 -22.16
CA SER A 109 -5.71 -18.12 -22.81
C SER A 109 -6.94 -18.54 -22.01
N ASP A 110 -7.02 -19.83 -21.66
CA ASP A 110 -8.25 -20.45 -21.20
C ASP A 110 -8.46 -20.21 -19.70
N TYR A 111 -7.37 -20.16 -18.93
CA TYR A 111 -7.40 -19.98 -17.47
C TYR A 111 -6.91 -18.61 -17.00
N GLY A 112 -6.54 -17.70 -17.91
CA GLY A 112 -6.09 -16.35 -17.58
C GLY A 112 -4.78 -16.31 -16.79
N LEU A 113 -3.93 -17.31 -16.96
CA LEU A 113 -2.67 -17.45 -16.24
C LEU A 113 -1.58 -16.53 -16.79
N SER A 114 -0.62 -16.16 -15.94
CA SER A 114 0.62 -15.54 -16.38
C SER A 114 1.58 -16.55 -17.01
N GLU A 115 2.53 -16.07 -17.80
CA GLU A 115 3.59 -16.90 -18.41
C GLU A 115 4.32 -17.77 -17.37
N ILE A 116 4.72 -17.16 -16.25
CA ILE A 116 5.47 -17.87 -15.20
C ILE A 116 4.61 -18.95 -14.54
N GLN A 117 3.30 -18.72 -14.39
CA GLN A 117 2.38 -19.72 -13.85
C GLN A 117 2.19 -20.88 -14.81
N ALA A 118 1.93 -20.60 -16.09
CA ALA A 118 1.75 -21.65 -17.09
C ALA A 118 3.00 -22.54 -17.21
N LEU A 119 4.19 -21.94 -17.27
CA LEU A 119 5.44 -22.68 -17.27
C LEU A 119 5.64 -23.46 -15.95
N GLY A 120 5.32 -22.86 -14.81
CA GLY A 120 5.41 -23.52 -13.51
C GLY A 120 4.46 -24.71 -13.33
N ILE A 121 3.29 -24.68 -13.97
CA ILE A 121 2.36 -25.81 -14.03
C ILE A 121 2.92 -26.92 -14.91
N LEU A 122 3.47 -26.60 -16.08
CA LEU A 122 4.09 -27.58 -16.98
C LEU A 122 5.32 -28.26 -16.38
N ASP A 123 6.03 -27.58 -15.48
CA ASP A 123 7.18 -28.13 -14.75
C ASP A 123 6.80 -28.86 -13.45
N MET A 124 5.51 -28.93 -13.12
CA MET A 124 5.05 -29.61 -11.92
C MET A 124 5.26 -31.13 -12.02
N PRO A 125 5.90 -31.77 -11.02
CA PRO A 125 6.00 -33.22 -11.01
C PRO A 125 4.64 -33.84 -10.65
N LEU A 126 4.27 -34.93 -11.33
CA LEU A 126 2.97 -35.60 -11.17
C LEU A 126 2.68 -36.08 -9.74
N GLU A 127 3.72 -36.36 -8.96
CA GLU A 127 3.61 -36.70 -7.53
C GLU A 127 2.95 -35.59 -6.70
N GLN A 128 3.00 -34.33 -7.14
CA GLN A 128 2.38 -33.20 -6.44
C GLN A 128 0.87 -33.15 -6.62
N LEU A 129 0.33 -33.93 -7.58
CA LEU A 129 -1.11 -34.00 -7.84
C LEU A 129 -1.83 -34.97 -6.88
N THR A 130 -1.09 -35.71 -6.05
CA THR A 130 -1.70 -36.52 -4.99
C THR A 130 -2.31 -35.62 -3.91
N VAL A 131 -3.21 -36.18 -3.09
CA VAL A 131 -3.87 -35.43 -2.02
C VAL A 131 -2.86 -34.83 -1.03
N ASP A 132 -1.85 -35.61 -0.65
CA ASP A 132 -0.78 -35.17 0.25
C ASP A 132 0.19 -34.18 -0.41
N GLY A 133 0.45 -34.33 -1.71
CA GLY A 133 1.24 -33.37 -2.49
C GLY A 133 0.57 -32.00 -2.54
N LEU A 134 -0.72 -31.96 -2.90
CA LEU A 134 -1.49 -30.72 -2.94
C LEU A 134 -1.60 -30.06 -1.55
N GLU A 135 -1.78 -30.84 -0.49
CA GLU A 135 -1.79 -30.32 0.89
C GLU A 135 -0.45 -29.69 1.27
N ALA A 136 0.68 -30.30 0.87
CA ALA A 136 2.01 -29.74 1.10
C ALA A 136 2.21 -28.41 0.36
N LEU A 137 1.75 -28.31 -0.89
CA LEU A 137 1.79 -27.07 -1.67
C LEU A 137 0.89 -25.98 -1.06
N GLU A 138 -0.29 -26.34 -0.54
CA GLU A 138 -1.17 -25.40 0.14
C GLU A 138 -0.52 -24.88 1.43
N LEU A 139 0.11 -25.75 2.21
CA LEU A 139 0.85 -25.36 3.42
C LEU A 139 2.02 -24.42 3.09
N GLU A 140 2.77 -24.73 2.03
CA GLU A 140 3.85 -23.86 1.52
C GLU A 140 3.27 -22.49 1.13
N TYR A 141 2.19 -22.46 0.36
CA TYR A 141 1.54 -21.22 -0.05
C TYR A 141 1.08 -20.38 1.15
N ARG A 142 0.46 -21.01 2.14
CA ARG A 142 -0.01 -20.34 3.36
C ARG A 142 1.13 -19.73 4.17
N SER A 143 2.34 -20.30 4.12
CA SER A 143 3.51 -19.73 4.79
C SER A 143 3.95 -18.37 4.24
N TYR A 144 3.57 -18.04 2.99
CA TYR A 144 3.83 -16.74 2.39
C TYR A 144 2.74 -15.70 2.69
N VAL A 145 1.53 -16.14 3.06
CA VAL A 145 0.36 -15.28 3.27
C VAL A 145 0.16 -14.93 4.76
N ASN A 146 0.62 -15.80 5.67
CA ASN A 146 0.63 -15.58 7.12
C ASN A 146 1.80 -14.70 7.59
#